data_AF-I1BI25-F1
#
_entry.id   AF-I1BI25-F1
#
_cell.length_a   1.000
_cell.length_b   1.000
_cell.length_c   1.000
_cell.angle_alpha   90.00
_cell.angle_beta   90.00
_cell.angle_gamma   90.00
#
_symmetry.space_group_name_H-M   'P 1'
#
loop_
_entity.id
_entity.type
_entity.pdbx_description
1 polymer ?
#
loop_
_entity_poly.entity_id
_entity_poly.type
_entity_poly.pdbx_seq_one_letter_code
_entity_poly.pdbx_strand_id
1 'polypeptide(L)'
;MGFYVIQAAIKCYEQEGILLSLRFFRLISEDGLGLLISDLTMVSMTLFSVLFSKLFIWNILPYDSIGFIIQHVCQALFVFFNIYWTFWRNWPWVQSGFFTMHTIVMMMKMHSYTALNGDLSLKLKRLNQLKEYFPKWIADHQKEAYTEEDQEILEEIESEMKFLEEELVHGSTRFPNNVTVLNYLDYLLVPSLVYWMEYPRTDK
;
A
#
# COMPACT_ATOMS: atom_id res chain seq x y z
N MET A 1 32.79 -20.69 -3.80
CA MET A 1 32.86 -19.23 -4.03
C MET A 1 34.29 -18.74 -4.23
N GLY A 2 35.21 -18.89 -3.26
CA GLY A 2 36.59 -18.39 -3.39
C GLY A 2 37.36 -18.88 -4.63
N PHE A 3 37.23 -20.17 -4.98
CA PHE A 3 37.86 -20.73 -6.18
C PHE A 3 37.41 -20.04 -7.49
N TYR A 4 36.12 -19.73 -7.64
CA TYR A 4 35.59 -19.04 -8.83
C TYR A 4 36.08 -17.59 -8.92
N VAL A 5 36.25 -16.92 -7.78
CA VAL A 5 36.82 -15.55 -7.74
C VAL A 5 38.27 -15.56 -8.20
N ILE A 6 39.07 -16.52 -7.71
CA ILE A 6 40.46 -16.68 -8.13
C ILE A 6 40.54 -17.02 -9.62
N GLN A 7 39.70 -17.94 -10.10
CA GLN A 7 39.66 -18.31 -11.52
C GLN A 7 39.24 -17.13 -12.41
N ALA A 8 38.28 -16.32 -11.97
CA ALA A 8 37.84 -15.11 -12.70
C ALA A 8 38.95 -14.04 -12.74
N ALA A 9 39.68 -13.85 -11.64
CA ALA A 9 40.80 -12.91 -11.57
C ALA A 9 41.96 -13.34 -12.48
N ILE A 10 42.33 -14.63 -12.46
CA ILE A 10 43.36 -15.17 -13.36
C ILE A 10 42.95 -15.00 -14.82
N LYS A 11 41.70 -15.35 -15.18
CA LYS A 11 41.19 -15.17 -16.54
C LYS A 11 41.15 -13.70 -16.98
N CYS A 12 40.75 -12.77 -16.10
CA CYS A 12 40.78 -11.34 -16.43
C CYS A 12 42.21 -10.85 -16.65
N TYR A 13 43.16 -11.30 -15.83
CA TYR A 13 44.56 -10.94 -15.96
C TYR A 13 45.16 -11.47 -17.28
N GLU A 14 44.87 -12.71 -17.66
CA GLU A 14 45.33 -13.30 -18.92
C GLU A 14 44.76 -12.60 -20.16
N GLN A 15 43.50 -12.11 -20.10
CA GLN A 15 42.82 -11.52 -21.25
C GLN A 15 43.06 -10.01 -21.42
N GLU A 16 43.00 -9.25 -20.32
CA GLU A 16 43.00 -7.78 -20.34
C GLU A 16 44.21 -7.18 -19.61
N GLY A 17 45.05 -8.01 -18.96
CA GLY A 17 46.19 -7.54 -18.15
C GLY A 17 45.81 -6.92 -16.81
N ILE A 18 44.52 -6.96 -16.44
CA ILE A 18 43.98 -6.39 -15.20
C ILE A 18 43.33 -7.47 -14.32
N LEU A 19 43.50 -7.36 -13.00
CA LEU A 19 42.99 -8.37 -12.05
C LEU A 19 41.46 -8.38 -11.93
N LEU A 20 40.79 -7.26 -12.18
CA LEU A 20 39.35 -7.14 -12.05
C LEU A 20 38.80 -6.18 -13.11
N SER A 21 37.98 -6.70 -14.03
CA SER A 21 37.34 -5.87 -15.04
C SER A 21 36.12 -5.14 -14.44
N LEU A 22 36.20 -3.82 -14.35
CA LEU A 22 35.09 -2.97 -13.91
C LEU A 22 34.03 -2.75 -15.01
N ARG A 23 34.08 -3.55 -16.08
CA ARG A 23 33.20 -3.42 -17.25
C ARG A 23 31.75 -3.68 -16.88
N PHE A 24 31.49 -4.68 -16.05
CA PHE A 24 30.15 -4.96 -15.52
C PHE A 24 29.65 -3.84 -14.61
N PHE A 25 30.51 -3.32 -13.72
CA PHE A 25 30.17 -2.18 -12.88
C PHE A 25 29.81 -0.96 -13.72
N ARG A 26 30.57 -0.68 -14.79
CA ARG A 26 30.29 0.42 -15.72
C ARG A 26 28.91 0.27 -16.36
N LEU A 27 28.52 -0.95 -16.79
CA LEU A 27 27.20 -1.25 -17.35
C LEU A 27 26.05 -1.05 -16.34
N ILE A 28 26.28 -1.37 -15.06
CA ILE A 28 25.30 -1.09 -13.99
C ILE A 28 25.16 0.42 -13.75
N SER A 29 26.30 1.12 -13.67
CA SER A 29 26.36 2.53 -13.28
C SER A 29 26.10 3.54 -14.40
N GLU A 30 25.98 3.10 -15.65
CA GLU A 30 26.02 3.95 -16.86
C GLU A 30 25.03 5.12 -16.84
N ASP A 31 23.82 4.91 -16.29
CA ASP A 31 22.78 5.93 -16.12
C ASP A 31 22.13 5.81 -14.74
N GLY A 32 22.96 5.63 -13.70
CA GLY A 32 22.47 5.47 -12.33
C GLY A 32 21.69 6.69 -11.80
N LEU A 33 22.06 7.90 -12.22
CA LEU A 33 21.34 9.12 -11.82
C LEU A 33 19.96 9.21 -12.49
N GLY A 34 19.85 8.88 -13.78
CA GLY A 34 18.57 8.84 -14.47
C GLY A 34 17.63 7.81 -13.83
N LEU A 35 18.18 6.67 -13.44
CA LEU A 35 17.44 5.62 -12.73
C LEU A 35 16.93 6.12 -11.37
N LEU A 36 17.79 6.72 -10.55
CA LEU A 36 17.43 7.24 -9.23
C LEU A 36 16.32 8.29 -9.31
N ILE A 37 16.41 9.23 -10.25
CA ILE A 37 15.39 10.28 -10.43
C ILE A 37 14.05 9.65 -10.87
N SER A 38 14.10 8.67 -11.77
CA SER A 38 12.88 7.98 -12.22
C SER A 38 12.24 7.19 -11.10
N ASP A 39 13.04 6.49 -10.29
CA ASP A 39 12.58 5.78 -9.09
C ASP A 39 11.93 6.74 -8.09
N LEU A 40 12.59 7.85 -7.75
CA LEU A 40 12.01 8.83 -6.84
C LEU A 40 10.70 9.42 -7.38
N THR A 41 10.62 9.66 -8.68
CA THR A 41 9.40 10.14 -9.35
C THR A 41 8.28 9.11 -9.24
N MET A 42 8.57 7.85 -9.57
CA MET A 42 7.62 6.73 -9.53
C MET A 42 7.14 6.45 -8.10
N VAL A 43 8.02 6.51 -7.10
CA VAL A 43 7.64 6.43 -5.67
C VAL A 43 6.76 7.61 -5.27
N SER A 44 7.12 8.83 -5.68
CA SER A 44 6.34 10.04 -5.37
C SER A 44 4.93 9.98 -5.97
N MET A 45 4.78 9.42 -7.18
CA MET A 45 3.47 9.17 -7.78
C MET A 45 2.61 8.25 -6.91
N THR A 46 3.20 7.26 -6.24
CA THR A 46 2.43 6.38 -5.34
C THR A 46 1.92 7.09 -4.09
N LEU A 47 2.51 8.21 -3.65
CA LEU A 47 2.00 9.00 -2.53
C LEU A 47 0.59 9.55 -2.80
N PHE A 48 0.20 9.65 -4.07
CA PHE A 48 -1.16 10.00 -4.46
C PHE A 48 -2.20 9.00 -3.90
N SER A 49 -1.81 7.75 -3.64
CA SER A 49 -2.67 6.76 -2.98
C SER A 49 -3.15 7.19 -1.60
N VAL A 50 -2.33 7.95 -0.84
CA VAL A 50 -2.72 8.53 0.45
C VAL A 50 -3.79 9.58 0.27
N LEU A 51 -3.65 10.44 -0.75
CA LEU A 51 -4.67 11.43 -1.09
C LEU A 51 -5.97 10.75 -1.50
N PHE A 52 -5.88 9.71 -2.32
CA PHE A 52 -7.03 8.90 -2.72
C PHE A 52 -7.74 8.27 -1.52
N SER A 53 -7.01 7.66 -0.57
CA SER A 53 -7.60 7.12 0.66
C SER A 53 -8.25 8.19 1.55
N LYS A 54 -7.72 9.42 1.57
CA LYS A 54 -8.37 10.54 2.29
C LYS A 54 -9.71 10.95 1.67
N LEU A 55 -9.89 10.82 0.36
CA LEU A 55 -11.17 11.11 -0.30
C LEU A 55 -12.31 10.20 0.19
N PHE A 56 -12.00 8.96 0.55
CA PHE A 56 -12.97 8.03 1.14
C PHE A 56 -13.36 8.44 2.56
N ILE A 57 -12.40 8.89 3.38
CA ILE A 57 -12.68 9.40 4.73
C ILE A 57 -13.57 10.65 4.67
N TRP A 58 -13.36 11.53 3.69
CA TRP A 58 -14.20 12.71 3.49
C TRP A 58 -15.57 12.40 2.87
N ASN A 59 -15.89 11.11 2.64
CA ASN A 59 -17.17 10.66 2.11
C ASN A 59 -17.52 11.28 0.73
N ILE A 60 -16.51 11.72 -0.02
CA ILE A 60 -16.66 12.31 -1.36
C ILE A 60 -16.93 11.21 -2.39
N LEU A 61 -16.30 10.05 -2.19
CA LEU A 61 -16.40 8.90 -3.09
C LEU A 61 -16.87 7.67 -2.31
N PRO A 62 -17.97 7.00 -2.71
CA PRO A 62 -18.32 5.71 -2.16
C PRO A 62 -17.41 4.61 -2.73
N TYR A 63 -16.72 3.89 -1.84
CA TYR A 63 -15.83 2.79 -2.25
C TYR A 63 -16.61 1.62 -2.88
N ASP A 64 -17.83 1.34 -2.39
CA ASP A 64 -18.68 0.19 -2.78
C ASP A 64 -18.94 0.05 -4.29
N SER A 65 -19.06 1.15 -5.01
CA SER A 65 -19.54 1.12 -6.40
C SER A 65 -18.50 1.60 -7.41
N ILE A 66 -17.80 2.69 -7.11
CA ILE A 66 -16.96 3.40 -8.09
C ILE A 66 -15.49 3.38 -7.67
N GLY A 67 -15.20 3.33 -6.36
CA GLY A 67 -13.84 3.42 -5.83
C GLY A 67 -12.89 2.35 -6.39
N PHE A 68 -13.34 1.09 -6.43
CA PHE A 68 -12.51 -0.01 -6.93
C PHE A 68 -12.19 0.13 -8.44
N ILE A 69 -13.13 0.63 -9.25
CA ILE A 69 -12.92 0.82 -10.70
C ILE A 69 -11.86 1.90 -10.93
N ILE A 70 -12.01 3.05 -10.26
CA ILE A 70 -11.04 4.15 -10.35
C ILE A 70 -9.66 3.67 -9.92
N GLN A 71 -9.57 2.90 -8.83
CA GLN A 71 -8.31 2.33 -8.35
C GLN A 71 -7.62 1.49 -9.42
N HIS A 72 -8.33 0.57 -10.08
CA HIS A 72 -7.74 -0.31 -11.09
C HIS A 72 -7.34 0.45 -12.36
N VAL A 73 -8.13 1.45 -12.76
CA VAL A 73 -7.79 2.33 -13.89
C VAL A 73 -6.53 3.13 -13.59
N CYS A 74 -6.43 3.74 -12.41
CA CYS A 74 -5.22 4.47 -11.98
C CYS A 74 -4.00 3.55 -11.89
N GLN A 75 -4.16 2.31 -11.40
CA GLN A 75 -3.09 1.30 -11.36
C GLN A 75 -2.61 0.89 -12.75
N ALA A 76 -3.54 0.65 -13.67
CA ALA A 76 -3.22 0.30 -15.04
C ALA A 76 -2.45 1.44 -15.74
N LEU A 77 -2.91 2.68 -15.56
CA LEU A 77 -2.22 3.87 -16.08
C LEU A 77 -0.82 4.03 -15.45
N PHE A 78 -0.70 3.86 -14.14
CA PHE A 78 0.59 3.93 -13.44
C PHE A 78 1.60 2.94 -14.01
N VAL A 79 1.22 1.67 -14.16
CA VAL A 79 2.10 0.63 -14.72
C VAL A 79 2.42 0.94 -16.19
N PHE A 80 1.42 1.33 -16.98
CA PHE A 80 1.60 1.67 -18.39
C PHE A 80 2.61 2.81 -18.57
N PHE A 81 2.47 3.92 -17.84
CA PHE A 81 3.37 5.07 -17.96
C PHE A 81 4.80 4.73 -17.54
N ASN A 82 4.98 3.99 -16.45
CA ASN A 82 6.31 3.59 -15.97
C ASN A 82 6.98 2.60 -16.92
N ILE A 83 6.26 1.58 -17.41
CA ILE A 83 6.81 0.63 -18.38
C ILE A 83 7.15 1.34 -19.70
N TYR A 84 6.27 2.22 -20.18
CA TYR A 84 6.52 3.02 -21.38
C TYR A 84 7.77 3.90 -21.22
N TRP A 85 7.96 4.51 -20.05
CA TRP A 85 9.14 5.31 -19.73
C TRP A 85 10.44 4.50 -19.86
N THR A 86 10.45 3.25 -19.40
CA THR A 86 11.60 2.33 -19.55
C THR A 86 11.98 2.13 -21.02
N PHE A 87 10.99 1.92 -21.89
CA PHE A 87 11.23 1.76 -23.34
C PHE A 87 11.70 3.07 -23.99
N TRP A 88 11.12 4.20 -23.61
CA TRP A 88 11.49 5.51 -24.14
C TRP A 88 12.95 5.88 -23.81
N ARG A 89 13.41 5.55 -22.59
CA ARG A 89 14.78 5.83 -22.14
C ARG A 89 15.85 4.93 -22.75
N ASN A 90 15.48 3.81 -23.38
CA ASN A 90 16.41 2.84 -23.97
C ASN A 90 17.51 2.36 -23.00
N TRP A 91 17.14 2.11 -21.74
CA TRP A 91 18.12 1.73 -20.71
C TRP A 91 18.72 0.33 -20.90
N PRO A 92 19.98 0.11 -20.45
CA PRO A 92 20.57 -1.21 -20.30
C PRO A 92 19.66 -2.19 -19.55
N TRP A 93 19.77 -3.48 -19.88
CA TRP A 93 18.90 -4.55 -19.34
C TRP A 93 18.82 -4.54 -17.80
N VAL A 94 19.94 -4.26 -17.11
CA VAL A 94 19.98 -4.25 -15.64
C VAL A 94 19.09 -3.15 -15.05
N GLN A 95 19.18 -1.94 -15.58
CA GLN A 95 18.43 -0.77 -15.10
C GLN A 95 16.95 -0.91 -15.44
N SER A 96 16.65 -1.33 -16.68
CA SER A 96 15.28 -1.63 -17.12
C SER A 96 14.62 -2.71 -16.28
N GLY A 97 15.35 -3.78 -15.96
CA GLY A 97 14.87 -4.86 -15.10
C GLY A 97 14.58 -4.39 -13.68
N PHE A 98 15.51 -3.65 -13.07
CA PHE A 98 15.33 -3.10 -11.73
C PHE A 98 14.12 -2.16 -11.66
N PHE A 99 14.02 -1.18 -12.57
CA PHE A 99 12.92 -0.21 -12.59
C PHE A 99 11.56 -0.88 -12.79
N THR A 100 11.49 -1.87 -13.68
CA THR A 100 10.24 -2.62 -13.94
C THR A 100 9.82 -3.43 -12.72
N MET A 101 10.74 -4.14 -12.08
CA MET A 101 10.44 -4.89 -10.85
C MET A 101 9.99 -3.96 -9.72
N HIS A 102 10.67 -2.83 -9.56
CA HIS A 102 10.31 -1.83 -8.56
C HIS A 102 8.92 -1.23 -8.83
N THR A 103 8.61 -0.94 -10.09
CA THR A 103 7.27 -0.47 -10.52
C THR A 103 6.18 -1.48 -10.13
N ILE A 104 6.41 -2.77 -10.35
CA ILE A 104 5.44 -3.83 -9.99
C ILE A 104 5.24 -3.88 -8.47
N VAL A 105 6.33 -3.85 -7.70
CA VAL A 105 6.26 -3.82 -6.22
C VAL A 105 5.49 -2.60 -5.74
N MET A 106 5.74 -1.43 -6.32
CA MET A 106 5.06 -0.18 -5.96
C MET A 106 3.57 -0.20 -6.35
N MET A 107 3.21 -0.80 -7.48
CA MET A 107 1.81 -1.04 -7.84
C MET A 107 1.11 -1.96 -6.84
N MET A 108 1.76 -3.06 -6.42
CA MET A 108 1.22 -3.98 -5.43
C MET A 108 1.01 -3.30 -4.08
N LYS A 109 2.00 -2.52 -3.64
CA LYS A 109 1.91 -1.75 -2.39
C LYS A 109 0.77 -0.73 -2.43
N MET A 110 0.68 0.02 -3.54
CA MET A 110 -0.40 0.97 -3.74
C MET A 110 -1.77 0.29 -3.68
N HIS A 111 -1.93 -0.87 -4.32
CA HIS A 111 -3.18 -1.63 -4.30
C HIS A 111 -3.56 -2.10 -2.90
N SER A 112 -2.62 -2.68 -2.17
CA SER A 112 -2.90 -3.18 -0.82
C SER A 112 -3.29 -2.04 0.13
N TYR A 113 -2.61 -0.89 0.04
CA TYR A 113 -2.91 0.28 0.86
C TYR A 113 -4.30 0.85 0.56
N THR A 114 -4.66 1.07 -0.70
CA THR A 114 -5.96 1.66 -1.05
C THR A 114 -7.11 0.71 -0.77
N ALA A 115 -6.92 -0.60 -0.96
CA ALA A 115 -7.95 -1.60 -0.71
C ALA A 115 -8.30 -1.71 0.79
N LEU A 116 -7.30 -1.80 1.68
CA LEU A 116 -7.54 -1.89 3.12
C LEU A 116 -8.19 -0.60 3.65
N ASN A 117 -7.67 0.57 3.28
CA ASN A 117 -8.26 1.84 3.73
C ASN A 117 -9.65 2.08 3.14
N GLY A 118 -9.92 1.55 1.94
CA GLY A 118 -11.26 1.53 1.34
C GLY A 118 -12.24 0.71 2.18
N ASP A 119 -11.88 -0.52 2.52
CA ASP A 119 -12.68 -1.41 3.38
C ASP A 119 -12.92 -0.83 4.79
N LEU A 120 -11.88 -0.31 5.45
CA LEU A 120 -12.00 0.36 6.75
C LEU A 120 -12.91 1.59 6.69
N SER A 121 -12.91 2.32 5.57
CA SER A 121 -13.81 3.47 5.39
C SER A 121 -15.29 3.05 5.33
N LEU A 122 -15.59 1.90 4.74
CA LEU A 122 -16.94 1.34 4.70
C LEU A 122 -17.41 0.92 6.09
N LYS A 123 -16.55 0.21 6.83
CA LYS A 123 -16.79 -0.19 8.22
C LYS A 123 -17.02 1.00 9.13
N LEU A 124 -16.20 2.05 9.00
CA LEU A 124 -16.37 3.30 9.75
C LEU A 124 -17.72 3.96 9.42
N LYS A 125 -18.11 3.99 8.14
CA LYS A 125 -19.40 4.54 7.72
C LYS A 125 -20.57 3.74 8.30
N ARG A 126 -20.51 2.41 8.25
CA ARG A 126 -21.51 1.51 8.84
C ARG A 126 -21.63 1.72 10.35
N LEU A 127 -20.49 1.79 11.05
CA LEU A 127 -20.47 2.06 12.49
C LEU A 127 -21.13 3.40 12.82
N ASN A 128 -20.82 4.46 12.08
CA ASN A 128 -21.41 5.78 12.30
C ASN A 128 -22.93 5.78 12.04
N GLN A 129 -23.39 5.04 11.03
CA GLN A 129 -24.82 4.87 10.75
C GLN A 129 -25.53 4.12 11.89
N LEU A 130 -24.93 3.04 12.40
CA LEU A 130 -25.47 2.28 13.54
C LEU A 130 -25.51 3.13 14.81
N LYS A 131 -24.46 3.91 15.08
CA LYS A 131 -24.42 4.86 16.22
C LYS A 131 -25.49 5.94 16.15
N GLU A 132 -25.87 6.37 14.95
CA GLU A 132 -26.95 7.35 14.77
C GLU A 132 -28.34 6.69 14.85
N TYR A 133 -28.46 5.45 14.38
CA TYR A 133 -29.71 4.67 14.40
C TYR A 133 -30.08 4.18 15.80
N PHE A 134 -29.11 3.67 16.55
CA PHE A 134 -29.28 3.10 17.88
C PHE A 134 -30.08 3.99 18.86
N PRO A 135 -29.75 5.28 19.08
CA PRO A 135 -30.52 6.13 19.99
C PRO A 135 -31.93 6.45 19.45
N LYS A 136 -32.12 6.52 18.12
CA LYS A 136 -33.44 6.74 17.52
C LYS A 136 -34.34 5.53 17.76
N TRP A 137 -33.80 4.33 17.56
CA TRP A 137 -34.51 3.09 17.83
C TRP A 137 -34.91 2.99 19.31
N ILE A 138 -34.00 3.30 20.24
CA ILE A 138 -34.30 3.32 21.69
C ILE A 138 -35.42 4.32 22.01
N ALA A 139 -35.37 5.53 21.44
CA ALA A 139 -36.37 6.56 21.69
C ALA A 139 -37.77 6.18 21.18
N ASP A 140 -37.85 5.51 20.02
CA ASP A 140 -39.12 5.04 19.45
C ASP A 140 -39.76 3.92 20.28
N HIS A 141 -38.95 3.04 20.88
CA HIS A 141 -39.42 1.90 21.70
C HIS A 141 -39.51 2.22 23.21
N GLN A 142 -39.20 3.44 23.63
CA GLN A 142 -39.15 3.83 25.05
C GLN A 142 -40.52 3.80 25.78
N LYS A 143 -41.64 3.76 25.04
CA LYS A 143 -43.00 3.78 25.59
C LYS A 143 -43.60 2.40 25.82
N GLU A 144 -42.99 1.35 25.29
CA GLU A 144 -43.42 -0.04 25.42
C GLU A 144 -42.38 -0.80 26.27
N ALA A 145 -42.83 -1.76 27.07
CA ALA A 145 -41.87 -2.65 27.75
C ALA A 145 -41.20 -3.51 26.67
N TYR A 146 -39.87 -3.55 26.64
CA TYR A 146 -39.11 -4.32 25.64
C TYR A 146 -39.62 -5.76 25.56
N THR A 147 -40.02 -6.16 24.36
CA THR A 147 -40.38 -7.55 24.03
C THR A 147 -39.10 -8.40 23.96
N GLU A 148 -39.20 -9.73 24.05
CA GLU A 148 -38.06 -10.62 23.82
C GLU A 148 -37.40 -10.36 22.44
N GLU A 149 -38.20 -10.08 21.41
CA GLU A 149 -37.72 -9.69 20.07
C GLU A 149 -36.91 -8.38 20.06
N ASP A 150 -37.31 -7.40 20.87
CA ASP A 150 -36.62 -6.10 20.98
C ASP A 150 -35.24 -6.25 21.64
N GLN A 151 -35.14 -7.17 22.61
CA GLN A 151 -33.88 -7.49 23.28
C GLN A 151 -32.90 -8.17 22.33
N GLU A 152 -33.37 -9.10 21.49
CA GLU A 152 -32.54 -9.75 20.48
C GLU A 152 -31.97 -8.74 19.45
N ILE A 153 -32.79 -7.80 18.98
CA ILE A 153 -32.36 -6.76 18.02
C ILE A 153 -31.31 -5.83 18.67
N LEU A 154 -31.50 -5.45 19.92
CA LEU A 154 -30.54 -4.64 20.66
C LEU A 154 -29.20 -5.36 20.81
N GLU A 155 -29.22 -6.63 21.21
CA GLU A 155 -28.02 -7.44 21.33
C GLU A 155 -27.30 -7.59 19.99
N GLU A 156 -28.04 -7.79 18.88
CA GLU A 156 -27.47 -7.87 17.54
C GLU A 156 -26.77 -6.56 17.15
N ILE A 157 -27.44 -5.40 17.31
CA ILE A 157 -26.86 -4.09 16.99
C ILE A 157 -25.63 -3.81 17.85
N GLU A 158 -25.70 -4.05 19.16
CA GLU A 158 -24.57 -3.86 20.07
C GLU A 158 -23.39 -4.76 19.70
N SER A 159 -23.66 -6.01 19.33
CA SER A 159 -22.64 -6.95 18.87
C SER A 159 -21.99 -6.51 17.56
N GLU A 160 -22.78 -6.02 16.59
CA GLU A 160 -22.29 -5.50 15.32
C GLU A 160 -21.44 -4.24 15.54
N MET A 161 -21.90 -3.31 16.39
CA MET A 161 -21.14 -2.12 16.75
C MET A 161 -19.80 -2.47 17.38
N LYS A 162 -19.80 -3.38 18.37
CA LYS A 162 -18.59 -3.82 19.04
C LYS A 162 -17.61 -4.47 18.07
N PHE A 163 -18.10 -5.34 17.21
CA PHE A 163 -17.28 -5.99 16.17
C PHE A 163 -16.62 -4.96 15.25
N LEU A 164 -17.39 -3.99 14.75
CA LEU A 164 -16.86 -2.92 13.89
C LEU A 164 -15.86 -2.01 14.62
N GLU A 165 -16.08 -1.72 15.91
CA GLU A 165 -15.14 -0.94 16.71
C GLU A 165 -13.81 -1.65 16.92
N GLU A 166 -13.84 -2.96 17.19
CA GLU A 166 -12.65 -3.80 17.32
C GLU A 166 -11.87 -3.83 16.00
N GLU A 167 -12.55 -3.98 14.86
CA GLU A 167 -11.91 -4.04 13.55
C GLU A 167 -11.33 -2.70 13.07
N LEU A 168 -11.82 -1.57 13.57
CA LEU A 168 -11.24 -0.25 13.26
C LEU A 168 -10.00 0.08 14.08
N VAL A 169 -9.66 -0.74 15.07
CA VAL A 169 -8.53 -0.56 15.98
C VAL A 169 -7.53 -1.70 15.78
N HIS A 170 -6.31 -1.36 15.41
CA HIS A 170 -5.23 -2.33 15.28
C HIS A 170 -4.02 -1.88 16.08
N GLY A 171 -3.71 -2.63 17.14
CA GLY A 171 -2.65 -2.28 18.08
C GLY A 171 -2.95 -0.96 18.79
N SER A 172 -2.08 0.02 18.60
CA SER A 172 -2.19 1.38 19.13
C SER A 172 -2.88 2.36 18.18
N THR A 173 -3.10 1.96 16.92
CA THR A 173 -3.60 2.85 15.87
C THR A 173 -5.08 2.60 15.57
N ARG A 174 -5.85 3.69 15.46
CA ARG A 174 -7.27 3.65 15.08
C ARG A 174 -7.50 4.35 13.74
N PHE A 175 -8.29 3.74 12.86
CA PHE A 175 -8.75 4.39 11.63
C PHE A 175 -9.70 5.57 11.98
N PRO A 176 -9.59 6.77 11.36
CA PRO A 176 -8.80 7.13 10.17
C PRO A 176 -7.42 7.76 10.45
N ASN A 177 -6.92 7.73 11.70
CA ASN A 177 -5.69 8.43 12.07
C ASN A 177 -4.43 7.83 11.42
N ASN A 178 -4.53 6.62 10.88
CA ASN A 178 -3.46 5.94 10.14
C ASN A 178 -3.17 6.58 8.77
N VAL A 179 -4.14 7.26 8.14
CA VAL A 179 -4.02 7.77 6.75
C VAL A 179 -3.15 9.03 6.69
N THR A 180 -1.85 8.83 6.89
CA THR A 180 -0.81 9.87 6.89
C THR A 180 0.30 9.50 5.93
N VAL A 181 1.01 10.51 5.41
CA VAL A 181 2.16 10.28 4.53
C VAL A 181 3.27 9.54 5.28
N LEU A 182 3.45 9.81 6.58
CA LEU A 182 4.48 9.14 7.39
C LEU A 182 4.22 7.64 7.55
N ASN A 183 2.97 7.24 7.82
CA ASN A 183 2.60 5.83 7.90
C ASN A 183 2.81 5.13 6.55
N TYR A 184 2.40 5.77 5.44
CA TYR A 184 2.62 5.21 4.12
C TYR A 184 4.10 5.08 3.76
N LEU A 185 4.93 6.07 4.10
CA LEU A 185 6.39 6.01 3.88
C LEU A 185 7.04 4.89 4.69
N ASP A 186 6.63 4.69 5.94
CA ASP A 186 7.09 3.55 6.75
C ASP A 186 6.68 2.23 6.08
N TYR A 187 5.44 2.10 5.60
CA TYR A 187 5.00 0.94 4.82
C TYR A 187 5.83 0.71 3.54
N LEU A 188 6.25 1.76 2.83
CA LEU A 188 7.12 1.61 1.65
C LEU A 188 8.46 0.94 1.98
N LEU A 189 9.00 1.21 3.17
CA LEU A 189 10.27 0.65 3.64
C LEU A 189 10.13 -0.76 4.22
N VAL A 190 8.94 -1.14 4.70
CA VAL A 190 8.69 -2.49 5.21
C VAL A 190 8.80 -3.51 4.08
N PRO A 191 9.52 -4.63 4.27
CA PRO A 191 9.68 -5.70 3.27
C PRO A 191 8.43 -6.60 3.18
N SER A 192 7.25 -5.99 3.10
CA SER A 192 5.95 -6.64 2.90
C SER A 192 5.17 -5.93 1.79
N LEU A 193 4.42 -6.71 1.02
CA LEU A 193 3.47 -6.20 0.03
C LEU A 193 2.08 -5.97 0.62
N VAL A 194 1.77 -6.56 1.78
CA VAL A 194 0.45 -6.44 2.41
C VAL A 194 0.51 -5.30 3.41
N TYR A 195 -0.24 -4.24 3.13
CA TYR A 195 -0.43 -3.11 4.04
C TYR A 195 -1.19 -3.53 5.30
N TRP A 196 -0.74 -3.02 6.44
CA TRP A 196 -1.43 -3.14 7.71
C TRP A 196 -1.24 -1.83 8.49
N MET A 197 -2.20 -1.46 9.34
CA MET A 197 -2.14 -0.18 10.04
C MET A 197 -0.94 -0.08 10.99
N GLU A 198 -0.54 -1.19 11.60
CA GLU A 198 0.61 -1.25 12.50
C GLU A 198 1.34 -2.59 12.39
N TYR A 199 2.58 -2.58 11.93
CA TYR A 199 3.39 -3.80 11.84
C TYR A 199 4.01 -4.19 13.19
N PRO A 200 4.13 -5.50 13.49
CA PRO A 200 4.86 -5.96 14.65
C PRO A 200 6.32 -5.49 14.57
N ARG A 201 6.81 -4.88 15.65
CA ARG A 201 8.20 -4.43 15.77
C ARG A 201 8.98 -5.40 16.63
N THR A 202 10.26 -5.56 16.33
CA THR A 202 11.19 -6.31 17.19
C THR A 202 11.50 -5.49 18.42
N ASP A 203 11.44 -6.13 19.59
CA ASP A 203 12.07 -5.59 20.80
C ASP A 203 13.58 -5.47 20.55
N LYS A 204 14.18 -4.38 21.04
CA LYS A 204 15.57 -3.99 20.75
C LYS A 204 16.59 -5.05 21.15
#